data_AF-A0AA97E843-F1
#
_entry.id   AF-A0AA97E843-F1
#
_cell.length_a   1.000
_cell.length_b   1.000
_cell.length_c   1.000
_cell.angle_alpha   90.00
_cell.angle_beta   90.00
_cell.angle_gamma   90.00
#
_symmetry.space_group_name_H-M   'P 1'
#
loop_
_entity.id
_entity.type
_entity.pdbx_description
1 polymer ?
#
loop_
_entity_poly.entity_id
_entity_poly.type
_entity_poly.pdbx_seq_one_letter_code
_entity_poly.pdbx_strand_id
1 'polypeptide(L)'
;MNTVRKPLLTEAVMFFSERGIAKEMLYPEFEALLDGMVSSPEFADETVEAVFLQISNRLHVRGAVFFTIDFDLDGNINSLWNMPLRTMAEKAGRGPDMGGGPIRLVCLGFSANPKFRPHLWKPGQREGRSDLLMIKEAVTRNTLGILGDDEEALTVLQTDRLQMAAEDAWYGGSNVVSIDSSSAAASEKSRAVAEMGEQERAAQAAQIAELHEQIDQLVQQKHAELIALRQQHEDHLAIIQGELGDIKNELAQQQKLNAALKRDLSKLQSRTPTDVE
;
A
#
# COMPACT_ATOMS: atom_id res chain seq x y z
N MET A 1 16.75 23.51 -5.12
CA MET A 1 15.44 23.54 -4.43
C MET A 1 14.60 22.41 -5.00
N ASN A 2 14.52 21.28 -4.28
CA ASN A 2 13.76 20.12 -4.75
C ASN A 2 12.27 20.45 -4.65
N THR A 3 11.65 20.79 -5.77
CA THR A 3 10.20 20.82 -5.87
C THR A 3 9.74 19.38 -5.75
N VAL A 4 9.36 18.98 -4.53
CA VAL A 4 8.71 17.70 -4.28
C VAL A 4 7.43 17.70 -5.11
N ARG A 5 7.47 17.06 -6.28
CA ARG A 5 6.29 16.86 -7.12
C ARG A 5 5.28 16.12 -6.25
N LYS A 6 4.15 16.77 -5.93
CA LYS A 6 3.04 16.09 -5.26
C LYS A 6 2.67 14.91 -6.18
N PRO A 7 2.70 13.66 -5.69
CA PRO A 7 2.32 12.54 -6.53
C PRO A 7 0.91 12.81 -7.06
N LEU A 8 0.72 12.61 -8.37
CA LEU A 8 -0.61 12.62 -8.94
C LEU A 8 -1.36 11.45 -8.29
N LEU A 9 -2.43 11.78 -7.57
CA LEU A 9 -3.29 10.81 -6.91
C LEU A 9 -4.65 10.95 -7.58
N THR A 10 -5.12 9.85 -8.17
CA THR A 10 -6.48 9.76 -8.67
C THR A 10 -7.41 9.52 -7.50
N GLU A 11 -8.49 10.30 -7.46
CA GLU A 11 -9.48 10.24 -6.40
C GLU A 11 -10.69 9.46 -6.89
N ALA A 12 -11.14 8.50 -6.08
CA ALA A 12 -12.25 7.62 -6.42
C ALA A 12 -13.12 7.34 -5.19
N VAL A 13 -14.37 6.97 -5.43
CA VAL A 13 -15.33 6.52 -4.42
C VAL A 13 -15.84 5.13 -4.79
N MET A 14 -15.86 4.22 -3.83
CA MET A 14 -16.44 2.89 -3.99
C MET A 14 -17.58 2.69 -2.99
N PHE A 15 -18.70 2.16 -3.48
CA PHE A 15 -19.87 1.82 -2.68
C PHE A 15 -19.88 0.32 -2.36
N PHE A 16 -20.14 -0.01 -1.10
CA PHE A 16 -20.25 -1.37 -0.60
C PHE A 16 -21.71 -1.79 -0.47
N SER A 17 -21.93 -3.06 -0.75
CA SER A 17 -23.14 -3.81 -0.46
C SER A 17 -22.76 -5.02 0.42
N GLU A 18 -23.74 -5.84 0.78
CA GLU A 18 -23.54 -7.04 1.60
C GLU A 18 -22.56 -8.03 0.94
N ARG A 19 -22.59 -8.14 -0.39
CA ARG A 19 -21.79 -9.08 -1.20
C ARG A 19 -20.43 -8.53 -1.66
N GLY A 20 -20.06 -7.31 -1.27
CA GLY A 20 -18.81 -6.65 -1.67
C GLY A 20 -19.02 -5.29 -2.32
N ILE A 21 -18.12 -4.91 -3.23
CA ILE A 21 -18.16 -3.60 -3.89
C ILE A 21 -19.22 -3.62 -5.00
N ALA A 22 -20.26 -2.79 -4.86
CA ALA A 22 -21.38 -2.72 -5.79
C ALA A 22 -21.11 -1.76 -6.95
N LYS A 23 -20.47 -0.62 -6.67
CA LYS A 23 -20.22 0.42 -7.65
C LYS A 23 -18.92 1.15 -7.35
N GLU A 24 -18.20 1.50 -8.40
CA GLU A 24 -16.94 2.21 -8.36
C GLU A 24 -17.10 3.44 -9.28
N MET A 25 -16.72 4.63 -8.81
CA MET A 25 -16.80 5.86 -9.60
C MET A 25 -15.65 6.82 -9.25
N LEU A 26 -15.32 7.72 -10.18
CA LEU A 26 -14.34 8.77 -9.93
C LEU A 26 -14.93 9.84 -9.00
N TYR A 27 -14.06 10.55 -8.28
CA TYR A 27 -14.52 11.58 -7.36
C TYR A 27 -15.35 12.70 -8.02
N PRO A 28 -15.03 13.19 -9.24
CA PRO A 28 -15.90 14.15 -9.93
C PRO A 28 -17.29 13.60 -10.26
N GLU A 29 -17.42 12.30 -10.52
CA GLU A 29 -18.73 11.67 -10.75
C GLU A 29 -19.54 11.61 -9.45
N PHE A 30 -18.86 11.36 -8.33
CA PHE A 30 -19.46 11.44 -7.00
C PHE A 30 -19.88 12.88 -6.64
N GLU A 31 -19.08 13.90 -6.99
CA GLU A 31 -19.47 15.30 -6.81
C GLU A 31 -20.73 15.65 -7.60
N ALA A 32 -20.86 15.18 -8.85
CA ALA A 32 -22.08 15.36 -9.63
C ALA A 32 -23.31 14.69 -9.00
N LEU A 33 -23.10 13.58 -8.30
CA LEU A 33 -24.14 12.87 -7.57
C LEU A 33 -24.55 13.65 -6.30
N LEU A 34 -23.59 14.26 -5.58
CA LEU A 34 -23.87 15.17 -4.46
C LEU A 34 -24.60 16.44 -4.88
N ASP A 35 -24.29 16.97 -6.05
CA ASP A 35 -24.97 18.15 -6.63
C ASP A 35 -26.37 17.82 -7.17
N GLY A 36 -26.78 16.54 -7.14
CA GLY A 36 -28.09 16.09 -7.63
C GLY A 36 -28.21 16.12 -9.16
N MET A 37 -27.10 16.23 -9.89
CA MET A 37 -27.10 16.14 -11.37
C MET A 37 -27.33 14.71 -11.85
N VAL A 38 -26.97 13.73 -11.03
CA VAL A 38 -27.11 12.29 -11.30
C VAL A 38 -27.79 11.63 -10.10
N SER A 39 -28.87 10.88 -10.33
CA SER A 39 -29.50 10.06 -9.31
C SER A 39 -29.01 8.61 -9.37
N SER A 40 -28.96 7.94 -8.23
CA SER A 40 -28.65 6.51 -8.13
C SER A 40 -29.85 5.76 -7.54
N PRO A 41 -30.86 5.43 -8.37
CA PRO A 41 -32.07 4.75 -7.92
C PRO A 41 -31.80 3.33 -7.41
N GLU A 42 -30.64 2.76 -7.74
CA GLU A 42 -30.16 1.47 -7.25
C GLU A 42 -29.93 1.43 -5.73
N PHE A 43 -29.79 2.59 -5.09
CA PHE A 43 -29.59 2.75 -3.64
C PHE A 43 -30.74 3.54 -2.99
N ALA A 44 -31.89 3.66 -3.64
CA ALA A 44 -33.01 4.43 -3.12
C ALA A 44 -33.50 3.88 -1.76
N ASP A 45 -33.72 4.78 -0.80
CA ASP A 45 -34.14 4.46 0.58
C ASP A 45 -33.13 3.59 1.37
N GLU A 46 -31.85 3.64 1.00
CA GLU A 46 -30.79 2.87 1.67
C GLU A 46 -29.67 3.76 2.24
N THR A 47 -29.16 3.38 3.41
CA THR A 47 -27.88 3.89 3.93
C THR A 47 -26.76 3.02 3.40
N VAL A 48 -25.93 3.59 2.53
CA VAL A 48 -24.84 2.87 1.87
C VAL A 48 -23.50 3.17 2.54
N GLU A 49 -22.70 2.13 2.72
CA GLU A 49 -21.32 2.25 3.17
C GLU A 49 -20.41 2.53 1.96
N ALA A 50 -19.67 3.64 2.02
CA ALA A 50 -18.78 4.07 0.96
C ALA A 50 -17.35 4.27 1.47
N VAL A 51 -16.39 4.23 0.54
CA VAL A 51 -15.00 4.56 0.81
C VAL A 51 -14.48 5.55 -0.22
N PHE A 52 -13.86 6.61 0.27
CA PHE A 52 -13.09 7.54 -0.56
C PHE A 52 -11.64 7.09 -0.60
N LEU A 53 -11.06 7.00 -1.78
CA LEU A 53 -9.74 6.47 -2.04
C LEU A 53 -8.86 7.48 -2.77
N GLN A 54 -7.60 7.56 -2.35
CA GLN A 54 -6.53 8.20 -3.11
C GLN A 54 -5.63 7.13 -3.67
N ILE A 55 -5.65 6.97 -4.98
CA ILE A 55 -4.96 5.92 -5.72
C ILE A 55 -3.78 6.55 -6.45
N SER A 56 -2.60 5.95 -6.33
CA SER A 56 -1.44 6.38 -7.11
C SER A 56 -1.46 5.78 -8.51
N ASN A 57 -0.70 6.38 -9.44
CA ASN A 57 -0.56 5.90 -10.82
C ASN A 57 -0.04 4.46 -10.93
N ARG A 58 0.53 3.89 -9.86
CA ARG A 58 0.92 2.47 -9.79
C ARG A 58 -0.20 1.56 -9.27
N LEU A 59 -1.46 2.01 -9.26
CA LEU A 59 -2.61 1.29 -8.69
C LEU A 59 -2.43 0.90 -7.21
N HIS A 60 -1.65 1.68 -6.46
CA HIS A 60 -1.54 1.50 -5.01
C HIS A 60 -2.40 2.52 -4.28
N VAL A 61 -3.20 2.05 -3.33
CA VAL A 61 -3.98 2.90 -2.41
C VAL A 61 -3.03 3.63 -1.47
N ARG A 62 -3.15 4.96 -1.41
CA ARG A 62 -2.38 5.85 -0.54
C ARG A 62 -3.19 6.41 0.62
N GLY A 63 -4.50 6.57 0.42
CA GLY A 63 -5.43 7.06 1.43
C GLY A 63 -6.80 6.42 1.29
N ALA A 64 -7.46 6.15 2.41
CA ALA A 64 -8.80 5.60 2.48
C ALA A 64 -9.60 6.26 3.61
N VAL A 65 -10.80 6.76 3.31
CA VAL A 65 -11.74 7.33 4.28
C VAL A 65 -13.05 6.57 4.18
N PHE A 66 -13.42 5.89 5.26
CA PHE A 66 -14.61 5.03 5.36
C PHE A 66 -15.80 5.81 5.90
N PHE A 67 -16.80 6.09 5.07
CA PHE A 67 -17.97 6.89 5.42
C PHE A 67 -19.29 6.26 4.98
N THR A 68 -20.38 6.68 5.58
CA THR A 68 -21.76 6.26 5.26
C THR A 68 -22.50 7.43 4.64
N ILE A 69 -23.42 7.11 3.75
CA ILE A 69 -24.22 8.09 3.04
C ILE A 69 -25.64 7.59 2.91
N ASP A 70 -26.58 8.50 3.16
CA ASP A 70 -28.01 8.20 3.14
C ASP A 70 -28.60 8.69 1.82
N PHE A 71 -29.31 7.80 1.15
CA PHE A 71 -30.05 8.10 -0.08
C PHE A 71 -31.54 8.27 0.23
N ASP A 72 -32.14 9.29 -0.35
CA ASP A 72 -33.59 9.53 -0.30
C ASP A 72 -34.36 8.54 -1.20
N LEU A 73 -35.69 8.57 -1.14
CA LEU A 73 -36.60 7.75 -1.95
C LEU A 73 -36.36 7.90 -3.47
N ASP A 74 -35.89 9.07 -3.90
CA ASP A 74 -35.60 9.36 -5.31
C ASP A 74 -34.17 8.96 -5.73
N GLY A 75 -33.40 8.33 -4.84
CA GLY A 75 -32.00 7.95 -5.09
C GLY A 75 -31.02 9.13 -5.12
N ASN A 76 -31.39 10.25 -4.49
CA ASN A 76 -30.55 11.42 -4.31
C ASN A 76 -29.90 11.41 -2.93
N ILE A 77 -28.71 12.02 -2.80
CA ILE A 77 -28.07 12.19 -1.51
C ILE A 77 -28.66 13.42 -0.80
N ASN A 78 -28.81 13.33 0.51
CA ASN A 78 -29.18 14.46 1.34
C ASN A 78 -28.19 15.64 1.19
N SER A 79 -28.69 16.80 0.73
CA SER A 79 -27.93 18.05 0.58
C SER A 79 -27.21 18.55 1.84
N LEU A 80 -27.61 18.10 3.03
CA LEU A 80 -26.95 18.42 4.30
C LEU A 80 -25.62 17.67 4.48
N TRP A 81 -25.34 16.67 3.66
CA TRP A 81 -24.11 15.91 3.70
C TRP A 81 -22.93 16.75 3.19
N ASN A 82 -21.98 17.06 4.08
CA ASN A 82 -20.86 17.93 3.78
C ASN A 82 -19.55 17.50 4.48
N MET A 83 -19.06 16.31 4.16
CA MET A 83 -17.81 15.81 4.73
C MET A 83 -16.59 16.23 3.89
N PRO A 84 -15.53 16.83 4.50
CA PRO A 84 -14.33 17.22 3.77
C PRO A 84 -13.39 16.02 3.54
N LEU A 85 -13.77 15.12 2.63
CA LEU A 85 -13.07 13.85 2.36
C LEU A 85 -11.58 14.04 2.04
N ARG A 86 -11.23 14.96 1.14
CA ARG A 86 -9.83 15.25 0.76
C ARG A 86 -8.98 15.67 1.96
N THR A 87 -9.45 16.64 2.73
CA THR A 87 -8.74 17.16 3.91
C THR A 87 -8.61 16.09 5.00
N MET A 88 -9.63 15.23 5.14
CA MET A 88 -9.59 14.11 6.07
C MET A 88 -8.55 13.07 5.65
N ALA A 89 -8.47 12.73 4.37
CA ALA A 89 -7.44 11.83 3.85
C ALA A 89 -6.02 12.40 4.00
N GLU A 90 -5.83 13.71 3.81
CA GLU A 90 -4.51 14.35 3.97
C GLU A 90 -4.04 14.36 5.44
N LYS A 91 -4.93 14.61 6.39
CA LYS A 91 -4.64 14.68 7.85
C LYS A 91 -4.73 13.33 8.56
N ALA A 92 -5.10 12.28 7.84
CA ALA A 92 -5.27 10.94 8.38
C ALA A 92 -3.96 10.36 8.96
N GLY A 93 -4.10 9.55 10.00
CA GLY A 93 -2.98 8.81 10.55
C GLY A 93 -2.55 7.65 9.65
N ARG A 94 -1.43 7.02 9.99
CA ARG A 94 -0.94 5.82 9.29
C ARG A 94 -1.77 4.60 9.70
N GLY A 95 -2.30 3.90 8.71
CA GLY A 95 -3.03 2.65 8.83
C GLY A 95 -2.22 1.45 8.32
N PRO A 96 -2.88 0.31 8.06
CA PRO A 96 -2.23 -0.92 7.60
C PRO A 96 -1.60 -0.75 6.21
N ASP A 97 -0.68 -1.64 5.84
CA ASP A 97 -0.12 -1.68 4.49
C ASP A 97 -1.02 -2.51 3.55
N MET A 98 -1.31 -1.97 2.37
CA MET A 98 -2.10 -2.63 1.32
C MET A 98 -1.25 -3.10 0.13
N GLY A 99 0.08 -3.11 0.26
CA GLY A 99 1.05 -3.53 -0.75
C GLY A 99 1.90 -2.40 -1.35
N GLY A 100 1.64 -1.15 -0.96
CA GLY A 100 2.37 0.05 -1.42
C GLY A 100 2.95 0.88 -0.29
N GLY A 101 3.01 0.31 0.92
CA GLY A 101 3.36 0.97 2.17
C GLY A 101 2.12 1.33 3.01
N PRO A 102 2.33 1.80 4.26
CA PRO A 102 1.25 2.18 5.16
C PRO A 102 0.32 3.22 4.54
N ILE A 103 -0.98 2.90 4.45
CA ILE A 103 -1.97 3.82 3.90
C ILE A 103 -2.35 4.89 4.91
N ARG A 104 -2.83 6.03 4.44
CA ARG A 104 -3.53 7.00 5.28
C ARG A 104 -4.96 6.52 5.53
N LEU A 105 -5.33 6.24 6.76
CA LEU A 105 -6.64 5.65 7.08
C LEU A 105 -7.49 6.61 7.90
N VAL A 106 -8.79 6.68 7.59
CA VAL A 106 -9.81 7.23 8.49
C VAL A 106 -10.99 6.27 8.55
N CYS A 107 -11.33 5.81 9.75
CA CYS A 107 -12.52 4.98 9.99
C CYS A 107 -13.13 5.32 11.36
N LEU A 108 -14.28 4.71 11.71
CA LEU A 108 -14.98 4.97 12.97
C LEU A 108 -14.09 4.83 14.22
N GLY A 109 -13.16 3.86 14.19
CA GLY A 109 -12.18 3.63 15.27
C GLY A 109 -10.89 4.45 15.17
N PHE A 110 -10.70 5.18 14.07
CA PHE A 110 -9.46 5.88 13.74
C PHE A 110 -9.79 7.20 13.02
N SER A 111 -10.31 8.17 13.77
CA SER A 111 -10.71 9.49 13.26
C SER A 111 -10.09 10.61 14.08
N ALA A 112 -9.46 11.59 13.43
CA ALA A 112 -8.88 12.75 14.12
C ALA A 112 -9.93 13.75 14.62
N ASN A 113 -11.09 13.83 13.96
CA ASN A 113 -12.14 14.79 14.29
C ASN A 113 -13.44 14.07 14.72
N PRO A 114 -13.88 14.21 15.99
CA PRO A 114 -15.05 13.50 16.50
C PRO A 114 -16.37 13.98 15.89
N LYS A 115 -16.43 15.15 15.25
CA LYS A 115 -17.66 15.67 14.61
C LYS A 115 -18.19 14.72 13.54
N PHE A 116 -17.30 14.05 12.80
CA PHE A 116 -17.68 13.21 11.66
C PHE A 116 -17.88 11.73 12.02
N ARG A 117 -17.60 11.33 13.27
CA ARG A 117 -17.76 9.93 13.74
C ARG A 117 -19.10 9.26 13.40
N PRO A 118 -20.28 9.90 13.51
CA PRO A 118 -21.54 9.20 13.21
C PRO A 118 -21.66 8.80 11.74
N HIS A 119 -20.98 9.50 10.84
CA HIS A 119 -20.96 9.20 9.41
C HIS A 119 -19.80 8.29 9.01
N LEU A 120 -19.00 7.78 9.95
CA LEU A 120 -17.89 6.87 9.65
C LEU A 120 -18.29 5.44 10.01
N TRP A 121 -17.84 4.48 9.21
CA TRP A 121 -17.96 3.06 9.53
C TRP A 121 -16.59 2.42 9.74
N LYS A 122 -16.57 1.19 10.25
CA LYS A 122 -15.34 0.45 10.54
C LYS A 122 -15.20 -0.72 9.54
N PRO A 123 -14.12 -0.76 8.72
CA PRO A 123 -13.88 -1.91 7.86
C PRO A 123 -13.60 -3.16 8.68
N GLY A 124 -14.12 -4.28 8.22
CA GLY A 124 -14.02 -5.58 8.86
C GLY A 124 -13.86 -6.71 7.84
N GLN A 125 -14.68 -7.74 8.00
CA GLN A 125 -14.73 -8.87 7.08
C GLN A 125 -16.18 -9.06 6.62
N ARG A 126 -16.37 -9.15 5.30
CA ARG A 126 -17.64 -9.50 4.65
C ARG A 126 -17.45 -10.82 3.92
N GLU A 127 -18.35 -11.77 4.17
CA GLU A 127 -18.31 -13.11 3.55
C GLU A 127 -16.94 -13.81 3.66
N GLY A 128 -16.21 -13.59 4.76
CA GLY A 128 -14.87 -14.17 5.00
C GLY A 128 -13.71 -13.49 4.26
N ARG A 129 -13.97 -12.42 3.49
CA ARG A 129 -12.94 -11.58 2.86
C ARG A 129 -12.84 -10.24 3.58
N SER A 130 -11.62 -9.71 3.71
CA SER A 130 -11.41 -8.39 4.31
C SER A 130 -11.83 -7.29 3.36
N ASP A 131 -12.53 -6.27 3.86
CA ASP A 131 -12.94 -5.11 3.05
C ASP A 131 -11.72 -4.42 2.40
N LEU A 132 -10.59 -4.34 3.12
CA LEU A 132 -9.35 -3.79 2.59
C LEU A 132 -8.79 -4.63 1.44
N LEU A 133 -8.92 -5.95 1.51
CA LEU A 133 -8.50 -6.84 0.42
C LEU A 133 -9.39 -6.64 -0.80
N MET A 134 -10.71 -6.50 -0.62
CA MET A 134 -11.65 -6.22 -1.71
C MET A 134 -11.31 -4.90 -2.42
N ILE A 135 -10.99 -3.84 -1.66
CA ILE A 135 -10.55 -2.56 -2.22
C ILE A 135 -9.28 -2.73 -3.02
N LYS A 136 -8.29 -3.46 -2.47
CA LYS A 136 -7.04 -3.72 -3.17
C LYS A 136 -7.30 -4.43 -4.50
N GLU A 137 -8.09 -5.49 -4.48
CA GLU A 137 -8.46 -6.24 -5.69
C GLU A 137 -9.18 -5.36 -6.70
N ALA A 138 -10.15 -4.55 -6.27
CA ALA A 138 -10.87 -3.62 -7.14
C ALA A 138 -9.93 -2.60 -7.81
N VAL A 139 -9.04 -1.98 -7.04
CA VAL A 139 -8.05 -1.04 -7.58
C VAL A 139 -7.09 -1.72 -8.55
N THR A 140 -6.67 -2.96 -8.28
CA THR A 140 -5.82 -3.72 -9.21
C THR A 140 -6.53 -4.15 -10.49
N ARG A 141 -7.86 -4.35 -10.47
CA ARG A 141 -8.65 -4.61 -11.68
C ARG A 141 -8.75 -3.37 -12.58
N ASN A 142 -8.58 -2.18 -12.02
CA ASN A 142 -8.56 -0.90 -12.73
C ASN A 142 -9.77 -0.67 -13.64
N THR A 143 -10.96 -0.98 -13.16
CA THR A 143 -12.26 -0.70 -13.79
C THR A 143 -12.44 0.79 -14.12
N LEU A 144 -11.89 1.66 -13.28
CA LEU A 144 -11.93 3.12 -13.41
C LEU A 144 -10.99 3.65 -14.51
N GLY A 145 -10.22 2.79 -15.17
CA GLY A 145 -9.33 3.19 -16.25
C GLY A 145 -8.26 4.20 -15.80
N ILE A 146 -7.77 4.08 -14.57
CA ILE A 146 -6.71 4.92 -14.03
C ILE A 146 -5.49 4.71 -14.93
N LEU A 147 -5.13 5.76 -15.66
CA LEU A 147 -3.96 5.77 -16.52
C LEU A 147 -2.73 5.60 -15.62
N GLY A 148 -2.13 4.42 -15.69
CA GLY A 148 -0.89 4.17 -15.00
C GLY A 148 0.22 4.99 -15.66
N ASP A 149 1.16 5.47 -14.85
CA ASP A 149 2.47 5.84 -15.36
C ASP A 149 3.18 4.52 -15.67
N ASP A 150 2.83 3.90 -16.78
CA ASP A 150 3.78 3.04 -17.44
C ASP A 150 4.96 3.98 -17.74
N GLU A 151 6.10 3.77 -17.10
CA GLU A 151 7.34 4.43 -17.50
C GLU A 151 7.57 4.26 -19.01
N GLU A 152 7.02 3.22 -19.63
CA GLU A 152 6.93 3.01 -21.09
C GLU A 152 6.06 4.06 -21.82
N ALA A 153 4.90 4.46 -21.29
CA ALA A 153 4.06 5.47 -21.94
C ALA A 153 4.64 6.90 -21.80
N LEU A 154 5.24 7.21 -20.64
CA LEU A 154 5.93 8.50 -20.43
C LEU A 154 7.26 8.60 -21.19
N THR A 155 7.97 7.49 -21.41
CA THR A 155 9.15 7.48 -22.30
C THR A 155 8.77 7.64 -23.77
N VAL A 156 7.62 7.09 -24.20
CA VAL A 156 7.08 7.30 -25.55
C VAL A 156 6.60 8.75 -25.78
N LEU A 157 6.16 9.45 -24.72
CA LEU A 157 5.69 10.84 -24.79
C LEU A 157 6.72 11.89 -24.36
N GLN A 158 8.01 11.55 -24.26
CA GLN A 158 9.07 12.57 -24.24
C GLN A 158 9.19 13.20 -25.64
N THR A 159 8.26 14.11 -25.96
CA THR A 159 8.28 14.93 -27.18
C THR A 159 9.57 15.75 -27.33
N ASP A 160 10.31 15.97 -26.24
CA ASP A 160 11.64 16.61 -26.25
C ASP A 160 12.77 15.73 -26.78
N ARG A 161 12.53 14.43 -26.99
CA ARG A 161 13.52 13.47 -27.48
C ARG A 161 13.14 12.79 -28.79
N LEU A 162 12.11 13.30 -29.46
CA LEU A 162 11.87 13.00 -30.87
C LEU A 162 12.86 13.84 -31.70
N GLN A 163 13.95 13.22 -32.15
CA GLN A 163 14.63 13.72 -33.34
C GLN A 163 13.65 13.56 -34.51
N MET A 164 12.85 14.60 -34.77
CA MET A 164 12.20 14.76 -36.06
C MET A 164 13.31 14.82 -37.11
N ALA A 165 13.63 13.68 -37.72
CA ALA A 165 14.35 13.67 -38.97
C ALA A 165 13.52 14.49 -39.95
N ALA A 166 14.13 15.51 -40.56
CA ALA A 166 13.48 16.34 -41.55
C ALA A 166 12.83 15.45 -42.63
N GLU A 167 11.57 15.77 -42.91
CA GLU A 167 10.66 15.10 -43.87
C GLU A 167 11.21 15.00 -45.32
N ASP A 168 12.32 15.67 -45.62
CA ASP A 168 13.02 15.61 -46.92
C ASP A 168 13.71 14.26 -47.20
N ALA A 169 13.83 13.36 -46.23
CA ALA A 169 14.44 12.04 -46.43
C ALA A 169 13.47 10.96 -46.94
N TRP A 170 12.15 11.20 -46.94
CA TRP A 170 11.14 10.20 -47.31
C TRP A 170 10.51 10.42 -48.68
N TYR A 171 10.62 11.62 -49.25
CA TYR A 171 10.34 11.81 -50.67
C TYR A 171 11.61 11.56 -51.47
N GLY A 172 11.82 10.28 -51.79
CA GLY A 172 12.74 9.86 -52.85
C GLY A 172 12.35 10.54 -54.16
N GLY A 173 12.92 11.71 -54.40
CA GLY A 173 12.93 12.36 -55.69
C GLY A 173 13.50 11.40 -56.72
N SER A 174 12.77 11.23 -57.81
CA SER A 174 13.24 10.68 -59.06
C SER A 174 14.59 11.31 -59.42
N ASN A 175 15.68 10.62 -59.08
CA ASN A 175 16.97 10.86 -59.68
C ASN A 175 17.64 9.53 -59.94
N VAL A 176 17.82 9.26 -61.24
CA VAL A 176 18.58 8.15 -61.78
C VAL A 176 19.99 8.21 -61.17
N VAL A 177 20.28 7.31 -60.24
CA VAL A 177 21.65 7.04 -59.80
C VAL A 177 22.14 5.86 -60.61
N SER A 178 22.98 6.19 -61.60
CA SER A 178 23.84 5.27 -62.30
C SER A 178 24.57 4.39 -61.30
N ILE A 179 24.41 3.08 -61.47
CA ILE A 179 25.24 2.06 -60.86
C ILE A 179 26.64 2.23 -61.45
N ASP A 180 27.55 2.82 -60.68
CA ASP A 180 28.98 2.63 -60.90
C ASP A 180 29.75 2.59 -59.57
N SER A 181 30.33 1.41 -59.33
CA SER A 181 31.57 1.12 -58.61
C SER A 181 32.00 2.07 -57.46
N SER A 182 31.61 1.75 -56.23
CA SER A 182 32.42 2.02 -55.02
C SER A 182 31.93 1.24 -53.79
N SER A 183 31.77 -0.08 -53.92
CA SER A 183 31.28 -0.98 -52.86
C SER A 183 32.32 -1.39 -51.80
N ALA A 184 33.49 -0.74 -51.73
CA ALA A 184 34.53 -1.06 -50.75
C ALA A 184 34.50 -0.13 -49.52
N ALA A 185 34.47 1.19 -49.72
CA ALA A 185 34.54 2.17 -48.63
C ALA A 185 33.24 2.24 -47.78
N ALA A 186 32.08 1.95 -48.37
CA ALA A 186 30.82 1.87 -47.65
C ALA A 186 30.76 0.63 -46.73
N SER A 187 31.32 -0.51 -47.17
CA SER A 187 31.39 -1.72 -46.35
C SER A 187 32.37 -1.59 -45.18
N GLU A 188 33.45 -0.82 -45.32
CA GLU A 188 34.40 -0.58 -44.22
C GLU A 188 33.82 0.33 -43.14
N LYS A 189 33.07 1.38 -43.53
CA LYS A 189 32.42 2.29 -42.58
C LYS A 189 31.28 1.61 -41.82
N SER A 190 30.52 0.71 -42.45
CA SER A 190 29.49 -0.11 -41.80
C SER A 190 30.07 -1.16 -40.85
N ARG A 191 31.24 -1.75 -41.17
CA ARG A 191 31.95 -2.67 -40.28
C ARG A 191 32.53 -1.95 -39.06
N ALA A 192 33.12 -0.77 -39.25
CA ALA A 192 33.65 0.03 -38.15
C ALA A 192 32.56 0.50 -37.15
N VAL A 193 31.35 0.83 -37.65
CA VAL A 193 30.20 1.19 -36.80
C VAL A 193 29.63 -0.05 -36.07
N ALA A 194 29.63 -1.22 -36.72
CA ALA A 194 29.25 -2.47 -36.08
C ALA A 194 30.24 -2.88 -34.96
N GLU A 195 31.54 -2.79 -35.22
CA GLU A 195 32.60 -3.04 -34.24
C GLU A 195 32.53 -2.06 -33.05
N MET A 196 32.26 -0.78 -33.31
CA MET A 196 32.06 0.23 -32.25
C MET A 196 30.82 -0.07 -31.41
N GLY A 197 29.70 -0.49 -32.01
CA GLY A 197 28.49 -0.89 -31.29
C GLY A 197 28.66 -2.18 -30.49
N GLU A 198 29.48 -3.13 -30.97
CA GLU A 198 29.84 -4.33 -30.21
C GLU A 198 30.71 -4.00 -28.99
N GLN A 199 31.65 -3.06 -29.12
CA GLN A 199 32.46 -2.58 -28.00
C GLN A 199 31.60 -1.88 -26.93
N GLU A 200 30.64 -1.04 -27.33
CA GLU A 200 29.72 -0.38 -26.40
C GLU A 200 28.83 -1.38 -25.66
N ARG A 201 28.31 -2.40 -26.36
CA ARG A 201 27.52 -3.48 -25.74
C ARG A 201 28.34 -4.34 -24.79
N ALA A 202 29.59 -4.62 -25.14
CA ALA A 202 30.50 -5.36 -24.26
C ALA A 202 30.81 -4.58 -22.98
N ALA A 203 31.01 -3.26 -23.09
CA ALA A 203 31.21 -2.38 -21.93
C ALA A 203 29.95 -2.32 -21.03
N GLN A 204 28.76 -2.20 -21.62
CA GLN A 204 27.50 -2.23 -20.89
C GLN A 204 27.27 -3.59 -20.21
N ALA A 205 27.57 -4.70 -20.88
CA ALA A 205 27.44 -6.04 -20.30
C ALA A 205 28.38 -6.25 -19.10
N ALA A 206 29.61 -5.73 -19.17
CA ALA A 206 30.55 -5.75 -18.06
C ALA A 206 30.03 -4.93 -16.86
N GLN A 207 29.46 -3.75 -17.11
CA GLN A 207 28.86 -2.92 -16.06
C GLN A 207 27.65 -3.59 -15.40
N ILE A 208 26.80 -4.27 -16.19
CA ILE A 208 25.66 -5.03 -15.66
C ILE A 208 26.15 -6.20 -14.79
N ALA A 209 27.21 -6.90 -15.20
CA ALA A 209 27.78 -7.99 -14.40
C ALA A 209 28.33 -7.49 -13.05
N GLU A 210 29.02 -6.35 -13.02
CA GLU A 210 29.49 -5.72 -11.78
C GLU A 210 28.33 -5.34 -10.86
N LEU A 211 27.27 -4.73 -11.40
CA LEU A 211 26.08 -4.37 -10.62
C LEU A 211 25.36 -5.60 -10.05
N HIS A 212 25.28 -6.70 -10.81
CA HIS A 212 24.73 -7.95 -10.30
C HIS A 212 25.57 -8.51 -9.13
N GLU A 213 26.89 -8.49 -9.24
CA GLU A 213 27.76 -8.93 -8.14
C GLU A 213 27.57 -8.07 -6.89
N GLN A 214 27.42 -6.76 -7.03
CA GLN A 214 27.14 -5.86 -5.91
C GLN A 214 25.78 -6.15 -5.26
N ILE A 215 24.75 -6.44 -6.05
CA ILE A 215 23.43 -6.82 -5.55
C ILE A 215 23.52 -8.13 -4.78
N ASP A 216 24.22 -9.14 -5.31
CA ASP A 216 24.38 -10.44 -4.66
C ASP A 216 25.12 -10.31 -3.32
N GLN A 217 26.17 -9.47 -3.27
CA GLN A 217 26.89 -9.17 -2.03
C GLN A 217 25.97 -8.50 -1.00
N LEU A 218 25.18 -7.49 -1.41
CA LEU A 218 24.23 -6.81 -0.52
C LEU A 218 23.13 -7.76 -0.02
N VAL A 219 22.62 -8.64 -0.88
CA VAL A 219 21.61 -9.65 -0.50
C VAL A 219 22.20 -10.62 0.52
N GLN A 220 23.43 -11.10 0.32
CA GLN A 220 24.11 -11.98 1.29
C GLN A 220 24.35 -11.29 2.63
N GLN A 221 24.78 -10.03 2.63
CA GLN A 221 24.96 -9.24 3.86
C GLN A 221 23.64 -9.09 4.62
N LYS A 222 22.55 -8.70 3.93
CA LYS A 222 21.23 -8.56 4.55
C LYS A 222 20.69 -9.88 5.07
N HIS A 223 20.94 -10.97 4.35
CA HIS A 223 20.54 -12.30 4.80
C HIS A 223 21.28 -12.72 6.07
N ALA A 224 22.59 -12.48 6.14
CA ALA A 224 23.39 -12.74 7.33
C ALA A 224 22.94 -11.88 8.54
N GLU A 225 22.65 -10.59 8.33
CA GLU A 225 22.11 -9.71 9.36
C GLU A 225 20.76 -10.22 9.91
N LEU A 226 19.86 -10.69 9.04
CA LEU A 226 18.56 -11.24 9.45
C LEU A 226 18.72 -12.53 10.25
N ILE A 227 19.64 -13.40 9.88
CA ILE A 227 19.93 -14.63 10.64
C ILE A 227 20.48 -14.27 12.02
N ALA A 228 21.44 -13.35 12.09
CA ALA A 228 22.03 -12.91 13.36
C ALA A 228 20.96 -12.30 14.30
N LEU A 229 20.06 -11.46 13.77
CA LEU A 229 19.00 -10.86 14.55
C LEU A 229 17.98 -11.91 15.05
N ARG A 230 17.67 -12.92 14.23
CA ARG A 230 16.81 -14.04 14.64
C ARG A 230 17.43 -14.85 15.76
N GLN A 231 18.73 -15.14 15.68
CA GLN A 231 19.47 -15.86 16.73
C GLN A 231 19.48 -15.06 18.04
N GLN A 232 19.77 -13.76 17.98
CA GLN A 232 19.69 -12.89 19.17
C GLN A 232 18.30 -12.90 19.80
N HIS A 233 17.24 -12.88 18.97
CA HIS A 233 15.89 -12.95 19.48
C HIS A 233 15.57 -14.31 20.13
N GLU A 234 16.01 -15.41 19.53
CA GLU A 234 15.85 -16.76 20.07
C GLU A 234 16.58 -16.90 21.41
N ASP A 235 17.81 -16.40 21.51
CA ASP A 235 18.59 -16.38 22.75
C ASP A 235 17.89 -15.56 23.85
N HIS A 236 17.37 -14.38 23.51
CA HIS A 236 16.62 -13.55 24.45
C HIS A 236 15.34 -14.24 24.95
N LEU A 237 14.62 -14.95 24.06
CA LEU A 237 13.44 -15.72 24.46
C LEU A 237 13.81 -16.88 25.38
N ALA A 238 14.90 -17.59 25.10
CA ALA A 238 15.39 -18.68 25.95
C ALA A 238 15.76 -18.17 27.35
N ILE A 239 16.43 -17.01 27.45
CA ILE A 239 16.76 -16.38 28.73
C ILE A 239 15.49 -16.03 29.51
N ILE A 240 14.53 -15.33 28.88
CA ILE A 240 13.27 -14.92 29.54
C ILE A 240 12.47 -16.14 30.00
N GLN A 241 12.42 -17.22 29.20
CA GLN A 241 11.76 -18.46 29.59
C GLN A 241 12.43 -19.12 30.80
N GLY A 242 13.77 -19.07 30.87
CA GLY A 242 14.55 -19.52 32.03
C GLY A 242 14.20 -18.73 33.28
N GLU A 243 14.29 -17.39 33.22
CA GLU A 243 13.96 -16.49 34.33
C GLU A 243 12.52 -16.70 34.83
N LEU A 244 11.56 -16.85 33.91
CA LEU A 244 10.15 -17.11 34.27
C LEU A 244 10.01 -18.45 35.00
N GLY A 245 10.75 -19.48 34.57
CA GLY A 245 10.83 -20.76 35.26
C GLY A 245 11.34 -20.64 36.69
N ASP A 246 12.41 -19.87 36.89
CA ASP A 246 13.00 -19.64 38.21
C ASP A 246 12.06 -18.88 39.13
N ILE A 247 11.43 -17.80 38.65
CA ILE A 247 10.43 -17.02 39.41
C ILE A 247 9.24 -17.92 39.80
N LYS A 248 8.78 -18.79 38.89
CA LYS A 248 7.69 -19.73 39.18
C LYS A 248 8.08 -20.73 40.28
N ASN A 249 9.32 -21.23 40.24
CA ASN A 249 9.84 -22.13 41.26
C ASN A 249 9.96 -21.44 42.63
N GLU A 250 10.49 -20.22 42.67
CA GLU A 250 10.57 -19.43 43.90
C GLU A 250 9.18 -19.12 44.47
N LEU A 251 8.24 -18.71 43.63
CA LEU A 251 6.86 -18.47 44.05
C LEU A 251 6.21 -19.74 44.64
N ALA A 252 6.43 -20.90 44.02
CA ALA A 252 5.94 -22.16 44.54
C ALA A 252 6.58 -22.52 45.90
N GLN A 253 7.86 -22.21 46.11
CA GLN A 253 8.52 -22.38 47.41
C GLN A 253 7.93 -21.45 48.47
N GLN A 254 7.74 -20.16 48.15
CA GLN A 254 7.11 -19.18 49.04
C GLN A 254 5.68 -19.57 49.40
N GLN A 255 4.90 -20.10 48.45
CA GLN A 255 3.55 -20.61 48.73
C GLN A 255 3.56 -21.81 49.67
N LYS A 256 4.50 -22.74 49.51
CA LYS A 256 4.67 -23.87 50.44
C LYS A 256 5.03 -23.41 51.84
N LEU A 257 5.96 -22.47 51.97
CA LEU A 257 6.35 -21.87 53.26
C LEU A 257 5.17 -21.14 53.91
N ASN A 258 4.47 -20.30 53.16
CA ASN A 258 3.27 -19.60 53.64
C ASN A 258 2.20 -20.59 54.10
N ALA A 259 1.98 -21.69 53.38
CA ALA A 259 1.03 -22.72 53.77
C ALA A 259 1.47 -23.46 55.05
N ALA A 260 2.77 -23.73 55.23
CA ALA A 260 3.30 -24.32 56.46
C ALA A 260 3.11 -23.39 57.67
N LEU A 261 3.50 -22.12 57.54
CA LEU A 261 3.30 -21.11 58.59
C LEU A 261 1.84 -20.93 58.97
N LYS A 262 0.92 -20.89 57.98
CA LYS A 262 -0.53 -20.84 58.25
C LYS A 262 -1.02 -22.06 59.03
N ARG A 263 -0.53 -23.26 58.71
CA ARG A 263 -0.85 -24.48 59.48
C ARG A 263 -0.35 -24.38 60.91
N ASP A 264 0.87 -23.90 61.13
CA ASP A 264 1.42 -23.80 62.48
C ASP A 264 0.72 -22.70 63.31
N LEU A 265 0.37 -21.56 62.70
CA LEU A 265 -0.50 -20.55 63.33
C LEU A 265 -1.86 -21.14 63.72
N SER A 266 -2.49 -21.93 62.84
CA SER A 266 -3.78 -22.56 63.15
C SER A 266 -3.69 -23.55 64.30
N LYS A 267 -2.59 -24.30 64.41
CA LYS A 267 -2.34 -25.20 65.55
C LYS A 267 -2.16 -24.41 66.85
N LEU A 268 -1.41 -23.31 66.82
CA LEU A 268 -1.23 -22.45 67.98
C LEU A 268 -2.56 -21.83 68.42
N GLN A 269 -3.37 -21.32 67.50
CA GLN A 269 -4.70 -20.79 67.79
C GLN A 269 -5.64 -21.85 68.38
N SER A 270 -5.59 -23.09 67.88
CA SER A 270 -6.40 -24.20 68.42
C SER A 270 -5.96 -24.64 69.82
N ARG A 271 -4.71 -24.37 70.22
CA ARG A 271 -4.18 -24.64 71.57
C ARG A 271 -4.56 -23.57 72.59
N THR A 272 -5.06 -22.41 72.15
CA THR A 272 -5.26 -21.23 73.01
C THR A 272 -6.69 -20.92 73.50
N PRO A 273 -7.72 -21.79 73.41
CA PRO A 273 -8.94 -21.54 74.19
C PRO A 273 -9.40 -22.78 74.96
N THR A 274 -8.85 -23.04 76.14
CA THR A 274 -9.53 -23.84 77.21
C THR A 274 -8.99 -23.65 78.63
N ASP A 275 -8.00 -22.78 78.92
CA ASP A 275 -7.37 -22.74 80.27
C ASP A 275 -7.29 -21.34 80.91
N VAL A 276 -8.38 -20.56 80.84
CA VAL A 276 -8.58 -19.42 81.74
C VAL A 276 -10.07 -19.30 82.11
N GLU A 277 -10.52 -20.17 83.02
CA GLU A 277 -11.58 -19.89 84.01
C GLU A 277 -11.07 -20.29 85.39
#